data_AF-A0A9P4TS49-F1
#
_entry.id   AF-A0A9P4TS49-F1
#
_cell.length_a   1.000
_cell.length_b   1.000
_cell.length_c   1.000
_cell.angle_alpha   90.00
_cell.angle_beta   90.00
_cell.angle_gamma   90.00
#
_symmetry.space_group_name_H-M   'P 1'
#
loop_
_entity.id
_entity.type
_entity.pdbx_description
1 polymer ?
#
loop_
_entity_poly.entity_id
_entity_poly.type
_entity_poly.pdbx_seq_one_letter_code
_entity_poly.pdbx_strand_id
1 'polypeptide(L)'
;MNVDPKKLEACLRKIAGMVVFCWVKANMELTATLSIDYSPFYALNIYRSIADFFNSSWMEQYRFSGYQGAHEYPDYLHRLNGFGDGVGGTIFPVD
;
A
#
# COMPACT_ATOMS: atom_id res chain seq x y z
N MET A 1 3.89 18.59 16.62
CA MET A 1 4.73 17.37 16.55
C MET A 1 6.08 17.80 15.97
N ASN A 2 7.15 17.85 16.78
CA ASN A 2 8.48 18.29 16.33
C ASN A 2 9.34 17.05 16.07
N VAL A 3 9.39 16.58 14.83
CA VAL A 3 10.10 15.35 14.44
C VAL A 3 11.49 15.74 13.95
N ASP A 4 12.52 15.08 14.49
CA ASP A 4 13.91 15.27 14.07
C ASP A 4 14.06 14.99 12.56
N PRO A 5 14.50 15.97 11.75
CA PRO A 5 14.63 15.83 10.30
C PRO A 5 15.47 14.62 9.88
N LYS A 6 16.49 14.26 10.65
CA LYS A 6 17.35 13.10 10.34
C LYS A 6 16.61 11.78 10.53
N LYS A 7 15.74 11.70 11.54
CA LYS A 7 14.89 10.53 11.77
C LYS A 7 13.82 10.40 10.69
N LEU A 8 13.28 11.52 10.24
CA LEU A 8 12.33 11.54 9.13
C LEU A 8 13.00 11.09 7.82
N GLU A 9 14.17 11.62 7.47
CA GLU A 9 14.91 11.20 6.27
C GLU A 9 15.27 9.70 6.32
N ALA A 10 15.72 9.20 7.47
CA ALA A 10 16.03 7.79 7.62
C ALA A 10 14.80 6.88 7.46
N CYS A 11 13.63 7.31 7.97
CA CYS A 11 12.37 6.61 7.72
C CYS A 11 12.00 6.65 6.24
N LEU A 12 12.08 7.82 5.61
CA LEU A 12 11.75 7.99 4.19
C LEU A 12 12.65 7.13 3.30
N ARG A 13 13.95 7.06 3.56
CA ARG A 13 14.88 6.17 2.82
C ARG A 13 14.54 4.71 2.99
N LYS A 14 14.17 4.27 4.20
CA LYS A 14 13.79 2.86 4.44
C LYS A 14 12.50 2.51 3.72
N ILE A 15 11.49 3.39 3.80
CA ILE A 15 10.23 3.23 3.09
C ILE A 15 10.50 3.21 1.58
N ALA A 16 11.24 4.16 1.03
CA ALA A 16 11.62 4.19 -0.38
C ALA A 16 12.38 2.92 -0.81
N GLY A 17 13.30 2.42 0.01
CA GLY A 17 14.03 1.18 -0.25
C GLY A 17 13.12 -0.06 -0.26
N MET A 18 12.19 -0.18 0.70
CA MET A 18 11.21 -1.27 0.71
C MET A 18 10.27 -1.18 -0.49
N VAL A 19 9.86 0.03 -0.87
CA VAL A 19 9.04 0.28 -2.05
C VAL A 19 9.75 -0.16 -3.33
N VAL A 20 11.00 0.26 -3.54
CA VAL A 20 11.79 -0.15 -4.71
C VAL A 20 12.02 -1.66 -4.71
N PHE A 21 12.26 -2.26 -3.54
CA PHE A 21 12.40 -3.70 -3.42
C PHE A 21 11.12 -4.45 -3.81
N CYS A 22 9.97 -4.04 -3.28
CA CYS A 22 8.68 -4.62 -3.63
C CYS A 22 8.36 -4.42 -5.13
N TRP A 23 8.71 -3.27 -5.69
CA TRP A 23 8.56 -2.95 -7.11
C TRP A 23 9.39 -3.87 -8.02
N VAL A 24 10.66 -4.11 -7.68
CA VAL A 24 11.56 -5.02 -8.42
C VAL A 24 11.11 -6.48 -8.28
N LYS A 25 10.36 -6.82 -7.24
CA LYS A 25 9.84 -8.17 -7.00
C LYS A 25 8.41 -8.38 -7.48
N ALA A 26 7.72 -7.32 -7.90
CA ALA A 26 6.42 -7.42 -8.52
C ALA A 26 6.52 -8.05 -9.93
N ASN A 27 5.41 -8.61 -10.42
CA ASN A 27 5.33 -9.18 -11.76
C ASN A 27 5.76 -8.12 -12.80
N MET A 28 6.73 -8.47 -13.64
CA MET A 28 7.38 -7.53 -14.57
C MET A 28 6.41 -6.92 -15.61
N GLU A 29 5.38 -7.65 -16.03
CA GLU A 29 4.36 -7.14 -16.96
C GLU A 29 3.44 -6.13 -16.27
N LEU A 30 3.03 -6.41 -15.03
CA LEU A 30 2.26 -5.49 -14.21
C LEU A 30 3.06 -4.21 -13.94
N THR A 31 4.36 -4.35 -13.66
CA THR A 31 5.28 -3.23 -13.43
C THR A 31 5.49 -2.39 -14.68
N ALA A 32 5.67 -3.03 -15.83
CA ALA A 32 5.77 -2.32 -17.10
C ALA A 32 4.49 -1.52 -17.40
N THR A 33 3.32 -2.17 -17.25
CA THR A 33 2.01 -1.53 -17.52
C THR A 33 1.78 -0.32 -16.62
N LEU A 34 1.97 -0.47 -15.31
CA LEU A 34 1.77 0.64 -14.37
C LEU A 34 2.79 1.77 -14.54
N SER A 35 4.01 1.48 -15.02
CA SER A 35 5.03 2.50 -15.28
C SER A 35 4.76 3.32 -16.54
N ILE A 36 3.98 2.77 -17.47
CA ILE A 36 3.58 3.47 -18.70
C ILE A 36 2.42 4.42 -18.38
N ASP A 37 1.44 3.95 -17.62
CA ASP A 37 0.17 4.67 -17.45
C ASP A 37 0.15 5.62 -16.23
N TYR A 38 1.04 5.45 -15.25
CA TYR A 38 1.01 6.21 -14.00
C TYR A 38 2.36 6.77 -13.57
N SER A 39 2.33 7.92 -12.87
CA SER A 39 3.52 8.47 -12.24
C SER A 39 4.05 7.50 -11.17
N PRO A 40 5.35 7.52 -10.84
CA PRO A 40 5.92 6.64 -9.81
C PRO A 40 5.19 6.70 -8.46
N PHE A 41 4.61 7.87 -8.12
CA PHE A 41 3.83 8.03 -6.90
C PHE A 41 2.48 7.30 -6.96
N TYR A 42 1.74 7.43 -8.06
CA TYR A 42 0.43 6.76 -8.21
C TYR A 42 0.57 5.27 -8.44
N ALA A 43 1.55 4.85 -9.25
CA ALA A 43 1.88 3.44 -9.43
C ALA A 43 2.21 2.77 -8.09
N LEU A 44 2.94 3.46 -7.20
CA LEU A 44 3.22 2.96 -5.85
C LEU A 44 1.94 2.77 -5.01
N ASN A 45 1.02 3.74 -5.04
CA ASN A 45 -0.23 3.62 -4.29
C ASN A 45 -1.07 2.43 -4.78
N ILE A 46 -1.09 2.20 -6.10
CA ILE A 46 -1.72 1.02 -6.70
C ILE A 46 -1.06 -0.26 -6.19
N TYR A 47 0.27 -0.35 -6.20
CA TYR A 47 0.99 -1.51 -5.67
C TYR A 47 0.72 -1.79 -4.19
N ARG A 48 0.77 -0.75 -3.36
CA ARG A 48 0.51 -0.86 -1.92
C ARG A 48 -0.91 -1.38 -1.67
N SER A 49 -1.88 -0.81 -2.38
CA SER A 49 -3.29 -1.22 -2.29
C SER A 49 -3.52 -2.68 -2.70
N ILE A 50 -2.80 -3.17 -3.71
CA ILE A 50 -2.82 -4.59 -4.09
C ILE A 50 -2.25 -5.47 -2.97
N ALA A 51 -1.11 -5.09 -2.40
CA ALA A 51 -0.50 -5.85 -1.31
C ALA A 51 -1.39 -5.88 -0.05
N ASP A 52 -2.00 -4.75 0.30
CA ASP A 52 -2.95 -4.64 1.40
C ASP A 52 -4.16 -5.56 1.17
N PHE A 53 -4.72 -5.58 -0.03
CA PHE A 53 -5.84 -6.46 -0.39
C PHE A 53 -5.51 -7.96 -0.28
N PHE A 54 -4.30 -8.37 -0.69
CA PHE A 54 -3.87 -9.76 -0.50
C PHE A 54 -3.70 -10.10 0.98
N ASN A 55 -3.14 -9.19 1.78
CA ASN A 55 -3.00 -9.38 3.23
C ASN A 55 -4.38 -9.47 3.90
N SER A 56 -5.35 -8.63 3.53
CA SER A 56 -6.70 -8.70 4.08
C SER A 56 -7.39 -10.01 3.70
N SER A 57 -7.25 -10.45 2.45
CA SER A 57 -7.80 -11.72 1.98
C SER A 57 -7.26 -12.91 2.79
N TRP A 58 -5.97 -12.89 3.13
CA TRP A 58 -5.37 -13.88 4.03
C TRP A 58 -5.95 -13.82 5.44
N MET A 59 -6.13 -12.62 6.00
CA MET A 59 -6.73 -12.43 7.33
C MET A 59 -8.20 -12.87 7.39
N GLU A 60 -8.97 -12.60 6.35
CA GLU A 60 -10.40 -12.94 6.25
C GLU A 60 -10.65 -14.46 6.26
N GLN A 61 -9.67 -15.28 5.84
CA GLN A 61 -9.75 -16.74 5.93
C GLN A 61 -9.96 -17.25 7.36
N TYR A 62 -9.44 -16.51 8.35
CA TYR A 62 -9.57 -16.86 9.76
C TYR A 62 -10.95 -16.52 10.34
N ARG A 63 -11.81 -15.82 9.58
CA ARG A 63 -13.11 -15.30 10.05
C ARG A 63 -13.02 -14.56 11.40
N PHE A 64 -11.88 -13.90 11.62
CA PHE A 64 -11.57 -13.19 12.86
C PHE A 64 -12.16 -11.78 12.79
N SER A 65 -12.99 -11.44 13.78
CA SER A 65 -13.68 -10.14 13.89
C SER A 65 -13.03 -9.18 14.89
N GLY A 66 -11.84 -9.51 15.40
CA GLY A 66 -11.14 -8.72 16.42
C GLY A 66 -11.28 -9.29 17.83
N TYR A 67 -10.33 -8.96 18.70
CA TYR A 67 -10.40 -9.29 20.12
C TYR A 67 -11.42 -8.40 20.85
N GLN A 68 -11.91 -8.84 22.00
CA GLN A 68 -12.75 -7.99 22.85
C GLN A 68 -11.97 -6.72 23.25
N GLY A 69 -12.54 -5.55 22.98
CA GLY A 69 -11.91 -4.24 23.19
C GLY A 69 -11.08 -3.71 22.02
N ALA A 70 -10.89 -4.48 20.93
CA ALA A 70 -10.21 -4.02 19.72
C ALA A 70 -11.13 -3.19 18.82
N HIS A 71 -11.56 -2.02 19.31
CA HIS A 71 -12.55 -1.16 18.64
C HIS A 71 -12.12 -0.67 17.24
N GLU A 72 -10.82 -0.58 16.97
CA GLU A 72 -10.26 -0.13 15.69
C GLU A 72 -10.14 -1.24 14.64
N TYR A 73 -10.26 -2.51 15.05
CA TYR A 73 -10.05 -3.65 14.16
C TYR A 73 -10.97 -3.67 12.93
N PRO A 74 -12.28 -3.37 13.05
CA PRO A 74 -13.16 -3.34 11.88
C PRO A 74 -12.71 -2.31 10.84
N ASP A 75 -12.39 -1.09 11.26
CA ASP A 75 -11.96 -0.02 10.37
C ASP A 75 -10.57 -0.30 9.77
N TYR A 76 -9.68 -0.92 10.55
CA TYR A 76 -8.38 -1.39 10.06
C TYR A 76 -8.55 -2.40 8.93
N LEU A 77 -9.35 -3.46 9.15
CA LEU A 77 -9.57 -4.49 8.15
C LEU A 77 -10.27 -3.93 6.90
N HIS A 78 -11.22 -3.00 7.10
CA HIS A 78 -11.91 -2.33 6.01
C HIS A 78 -10.98 -1.47 5.14
N ARG A 79 -10.01 -0.76 5.74
CA ARG A 79 -9.00 -0.04 4.95
C ARG A 79 -8.11 -0.98 4.16
N LEU A 80 -7.75 -2.11 4.77
CA LEU A 80 -6.89 -3.12 4.17
C LEU A 80 -7.54 -3.79 2.96
N ASN A 81 -8.85 -4.11 3.04
CA ASN A 81 -9.59 -4.74 1.94
C ASN A 81 -10.26 -3.74 0.97
N GLY A 82 -10.32 -2.45 1.32
CA GLY A 82 -11.12 -1.44 0.61
C GLY A 82 -10.51 -0.92 -0.70
N PHE A 83 -9.25 -1.27 -1.00
CA PHE A 83 -8.55 -0.88 -2.24
C PHE A 83 -8.50 0.65 -2.50
N GLY A 84 -8.65 1.47 -1.45
CA GLY A 84 -8.89 2.91 -1.59
C GLY A 84 -7.76 3.67 -2.27
N ASP A 85 -6.51 3.43 -1.84
CA ASP A 85 -5.32 4.07 -2.43
C ASP A 85 -5.08 3.62 -3.88
N GLY A 86 -5.47 2.38 -4.22
CA GLY A 86 -5.36 1.85 -5.56
C GLY A 86 -6.34 2.51 -6.52
N VAL A 87 -7.63 2.58 -6.14
CA VAL A 87 -8.63 3.33 -6.93
C VAL A 87 -8.23 4.80 -7.04
N GLY A 88 -7.80 5.41 -5.93
CA GLY A 88 -7.32 6.79 -5.93
C GLY A 88 -6.15 7.03 -6.88
N GLY A 89 -5.20 6.10 -6.95
CA GLY A 89 -4.07 6.15 -7.88
C GLY A 89 -4.49 6.03 -9.35
N THR A 90 -5.50 5.22 -9.66
CA THR A 90 -5.94 5.01 -11.05
C THR A 90 -6.65 6.22 -11.68
N ILE A 91 -7.05 7.22 -10.88
CA ILE A 91 -7.76 8.41 -11.37
C ILE A 91 -6.80 9.43 -11.99
N PHE A 92 -5.49 9.30 -11.76
CA PHE A 92 -4.47 10.27 -12.17
C PHE A 92 -3.41 9.62 -13.09
N PRO A 93 -3.76 9.28 -14.35
CA PRO A 93 -2.78 8.83 -15.34
C PRO A 93 -1.75 9.94 -15.66
N VAL A 94 -0.60 9.56 -16.22
CA VAL A 94 0.44 10.53 -16.64
C VAL A 94 0.14 11.27 -17.95
N ASP A 95 -0.89 10.83 -18.68
CA ASP A 95 -1.38 11.45 -19.93
C ASP A 95 -2.82 11.98 -19.80
#